data_AF-A0A4Z0W0Q0-F1
#
_entry.id   AF-A0A4Z0W0Q0-F1
#
_cell.length_a   1.000
_cell.length_b   1.000
_cell.length_c   1.000
_cell.angle_alpha   90.00
_cell.angle_beta   90.00
_cell.angle_gamma   90.00
#
_symmetry.space_group_name_H-M   'P 1'
#
loop_
_entity.id
_entity.type
_entity.pdbx_description
1 polymer ?
#
loop_
_entity_poly.entity_id
_entity_poly.type
_entity_poly.pdbx_seq_one_letter_code
_entity_poly.pdbx_strand_id
1 'polypeptide(L)'
;MKKSLFFTLLLSIIFIFSSCVPLGDIFNFEENYVEDSIDFYELPLEDQYEIVEIVATAYNKGGNNSLQQLQTYIDSDSYSYDDNVLDYFKYFTGKTDNPKSVRSFYEDSNRIPELTNYIKNITENEEDNSDTNFLIDLYDFDIPEHNYNNDDLEIYVNEDFLVERIKYFIMNYSFEFDTWFEEYYPTKTINDSLIEEYARYLVRLAKTYTRSEISLNRLISTTSELYPSNITLKNIPVELIISIMAQESHFFPGSYRGEVDSNERIQTISFGLTHFLLDADFTFLGGESGIIGDNNRESYNFNQVSKFYLGNNDLEENIFNDWHLLSTKGNVLYSNIFLEMIWSKFITPNF
;
A
#
# COMPACT_ATOMS: atom_id res chain seq x y z
N MET A 1 49.26 -19.45 20.55
CA MET A 1 47.83 -19.78 20.78
C MET A 1 47.04 -18.67 21.48
N LYS A 2 47.57 -17.94 22.49
CA LYS A 2 46.80 -16.89 23.20
C LYS A 2 46.40 -15.65 22.38
N LYS A 3 47.17 -15.26 21.35
CA LYS A 3 46.86 -14.08 20.52
C LYS A 3 45.76 -14.33 19.46
N SER A 4 45.67 -15.55 18.94
CA SER A 4 44.65 -15.92 17.95
C SER A 4 43.26 -15.98 18.59
N LEU A 5 43.16 -16.54 19.80
CA LEU A 5 41.90 -16.66 20.53
C LEU A 5 41.32 -15.28 20.94
N PHE A 6 42.19 -14.30 21.20
CA PHE A 6 41.77 -12.92 21.48
C PHE A 6 41.19 -12.23 20.24
N PHE A 7 41.78 -12.43 19.07
CA PHE A 7 41.26 -11.89 17.81
C PHE A 7 39.94 -12.52 17.39
N THR A 8 39.77 -13.84 17.59
CA THR A 8 38.48 -14.51 17.30
C THR A 8 37.38 -14.02 18.24
N LEU A 9 37.70 -13.79 19.52
CA LEU A 9 36.75 -13.25 20.50
C LEU A 9 36.37 -11.80 20.18
N LEU A 10 37.33 -10.98 19.76
CA LEU A 10 37.10 -9.59 19.36
C LEU A 10 36.24 -9.52 18.09
N LEU A 11 36.48 -10.40 17.10
CA LEU A 11 35.66 -10.48 15.90
C LEU A 11 34.23 -10.94 16.22
N SER A 12 34.05 -11.91 17.13
CA SER A 12 32.71 -12.33 17.55
C SER A 12 31.96 -11.22 18.30
N ILE A 13 32.66 -10.36 19.04
CA ILE A 13 32.05 -9.21 19.71
C ILE A 13 31.63 -8.16 18.68
N ILE A 14 32.43 -7.91 17.63
CA ILE A 14 32.06 -7.01 16.53
C ILE A 14 30.84 -7.54 15.77
N PHE A 15 30.73 -8.85 15.55
CA PHE A 15 29.54 -9.46 14.92
C PHE A 15 28.30 -9.47 15.81
N ILE A 16 28.45 -9.47 17.14
CA ILE A 16 27.32 -9.38 18.09
C ILE A 16 26.80 -7.94 18.22
N PHE A 17 27.66 -6.93 18.03
CA PHE A 17 27.27 -5.51 18.05
C PHE A 17 26.93 -4.92 16.68
N SER A 18 27.10 -5.66 15.58
CA SER A 18 26.71 -5.22 14.23
C SER A 18 25.29 -5.66 13.83
N SER A 19 24.58 -6.33 14.71
CA SER A 19 23.20 -6.79 14.49
C SER A 19 22.32 -6.22 15.59
N CYS A 20 21.35 -5.39 15.19
CA CYS A 20 20.44 -4.60 16.03
C CYS A 20 21.02 -3.24 16.44
N VAL A 21 21.03 -2.31 15.49
CA VAL A 21 20.82 -0.89 15.83
C VAL A 21 19.35 -0.62 15.45
N PRO A 22 18.44 -0.47 16.43
CA PRO A 22 17.10 0.05 16.16
C PRO A 22 17.22 1.44 15.52
N LEU A 23 16.32 1.82 14.62
CA LEU A 23 16.34 3.14 13.98
C LEU A 23 16.48 4.30 14.98
N GLY A 24 16.01 4.14 16.22
CA GLY A 24 16.16 5.13 17.29
C GLY A 24 17.60 5.63 17.54
N ASP A 25 18.63 4.88 17.15
CA ASP A 25 20.04 5.27 17.27
C ASP A 25 20.66 5.82 15.96
N ILE A 26 20.02 5.60 14.80
CA ILE A 26 20.49 6.11 13.48
C ILE A 26 19.93 7.50 13.22
N PHE A 27 18.66 7.69 13.55
CA PHE A 27 18.07 9.00 13.65
C PHE A 27 18.57 9.61 14.97
N ASN A 28 19.18 10.80 14.95
CA ASN A 28 19.53 11.54 16.17
C ASN A 28 18.24 12.03 16.88
N PHE A 29 17.33 11.12 17.20
CA PHE A 29 16.32 11.37 18.21
C PHE A 29 17.11 11.53 19.52
N GLU A 30 17.30 12.77 19.96
CA GLU A 30 17.87 13.01 21.28
C GLU A 30 17.20 12.06 22.29
N GLU A 31 18.00 11.44 23.16
CA GLU A 31 17.68 10.43 24.20
C GLU A 31 16.50 10.77 25.16
N ASN A 32 15.69 11.80 24.86
CA ASN A 32 14.58 12.29 25.65
C ASN A 32 13.19 12.08 25.02
N TYR A 33 13.05 11.44 23.86
CA TYR A 33 11.72 11.04 23.37
C TYR A 33 11.27 9.77 24.09
N VAL A 34 10.47 10.00 25.13
CA VAL A 34 9.68 8.98 25.84
C VAL A 34 8.88 8.18 24.81
N GLU A 35 8.78 6.88 25.10
CA GLU A 35 8.10 5.74 24.46
C GLU A 35 6.68 5.92 23.87
N ASP A 36 6.20 7.15 23.63
CA ASP A 36 4.86 7.46 23.15
C ASP A 36 4.90 8.21 21.79
N SER A 37 4.74 7.45 20.71
CA SER A 37 4.44 7.83 19.31
C SER A 37 5.16 9.04 18.71
N ILE A 38 6.08 8.77 17.78
CA ILE A 38 6.59 9.75 16.82
C ILE A 38 5.43 10.22 15.90
N ASP A 39 5.04 11.50 15.94
CA ASP A 39 4.17 12.09 14.92
C ASP A 39 5.00 12.42 13.67
N PHE A 40 4.68 11.78 12.55
CA PHE A 40 5.35 11.96 11.27
C PHE A 40 5.49 13.44 10.86
N TYR A 41 4.47 14.27 11.12
CA TYR A 41 4.47 15.67 10.69
C TYR A 41 5.32 16.58 11.58
N GLU A 42 5.71 16.12 12.77
CA GLU A 42 6.62 16.84 13.67
C GLU A 42 8.10 16.58 13.35
N LEU A 43 8.39 15.56 12.53
CA LEU A 43 9.74 15.22 12.12
C LEU A 43 10.36 16.28 11.20
N PRO A 44 11.69 16.46 11.25
CA PRO A 44 12.44 17.13 10.19
C PRO A 44 12.10 16.56 8.81
N LEU A 45 12.06 17.42 7.80
CA LEU A 45 11.65 17.03 6.44
C LEU A 45 12.58 15.96 5.81
N GLU A 46 13.86 15.99 6.15
CA GLU A 46 14.83 14.99 5.70
C GLU A 46 14.49 13.60 6.28
N ASP A 47 14.16 13.54 7.57
CA ASP A 47 13.75 12.29 8.24
C ASP A 47 12.42 11.77 7.67
N GLN A 48 11.47 12.66 7.37
CA GLN A 48 10.22 12.28 6.69
C GLN A 48 10.48 11.60 5.35
N TYR A 49 11.43 12.11 4.56
CA TYR A 49 11.76 11.55 3.25
C TYR A 49 12.45 10.19 3.36
N GLU A 50 13.41 10.05 4.28
CA GLU A 50 14.07 8.76 4.52
C GLU A 50 13.07 7.69 4.97
N ILE A 51 12.13 8.07 5.85
CA ILE A 51 11.04 7.16 6.27
C ILE A 51 10.18 6.76 5.07
N VAL A 52 9.80 7.70 4.21
CA VAL A 52 9.02 7.41 3.00
C VAL A 52 9.76 6.43 2.09
N GLU A 53 11.07 6.60 1.88
CA GLU A 53 11.89 5.69 1.06
C GLU A 53 11.93 4.27 1.65
N ILE A 54 12.17 4.14 2.96
CA ILE A 54 12.20 2.85 3.65
C ILE A 54 10.83 2.17 3.57
N VAL A 55 9.76 2.90 3.88
CA VAL A 55 8.39 2.37 3.88
C VAL A 55 7.95 1.97 2.48
N ALA A 56 8.20 2.80 1.47
CA ALA A 56 7.89 2.51 0.07
C ALA A 56 8.69 1.30 -0.44
N THR A 57 9.98 1.22 -0.11
CA THR A 57 10.81 0.07 -0.46
C THR A 57 10.29 -1.21 0.19
N ALA A 58 9.95 -1.17 1.48
CA ALA A 58 9.38 -2.30 2.19
C ALA A 58 8.00 -2.71 1.66
N TYR A 59 7.17 -1.75 1.24
CA TYR A 59 5.87 -2.00 0.63
C TYR A 59 6.03 -2.82 -0.65
N ASN A 60 6.99 -2.44 -1.51
CA ASN A 60 7.19 -3.06 -2.81
C ASN A 60 8.08 -4.33 -2.79
N LYS A 61 9.16 -4.35 -2.01
CA LYS A 61 10.08 -5.50 -1.90
C LYS A 61 9.71 -6.49 -0.80
N GLY A 62 8.74 -6.13 0.05
CA GLY A 62 8.22 -6.96 1.13
C GLY A 62 8.72 -6.53 2.51
N GLY A 63 7.80 -6.37 3.46
CA GLY A 63 8.09 -5.93 4.83
C GLY A 63 8.88 -6.93 5.68
N ASN A 64 9.08 -8.17 5.22
CA ASN A 64 9.88 -9.16 5.93
C ASN A 64 11.40 -8.93 5.82
N ASN A 65 11.86 -8.13 4.85
CA ASN A 65 13.28 -7.79 4.69
C ASN A 65 13.86 -7.12 5.94
N SER A 66 15.16 -7.27 6.16
CA SER A 66 15.87 -6.47 7.15
C SER A 66 16.10 -5.05 6.65
N LEU A 67 16.32 -4.10 7.55
CA LEU A 67 16.64 -2.72 7.19
C LEU A 67 17.84 -2.64 6.24
N GLN A 68 18.89 -3.42 6.49
CA GLN A 68 20.08 -3.46 5.65
C GLN A 68 19.78 -3.91 4.21
N GLN A 69 18.86 -4.87 4.05
CA GLN A 69 18.41 -5.30 2.71
C GLN A 69 17.63 -4.19 2.01
N LEU A 70 16.75 -3.48 2.74
CA LEU A 70 16.01 -2.34 2.19
C LEU A 70 16.96 -1.23 1.75
N GLN A 71 17.93 -0.85 2.58
CA GLN A 71 18.96 0.13 2.23
C GLN A 71 19.75 -0.29 0.99
N THR A 72 20.05 -1.59 0.85
CA THR A 72 20.72 -2.11 -0.36
C THR A 72 19.85 -1.96 -1.62
N TYR A 73 18.52 -2.02 -1.49
CA TYR A 73 17.62 -1.73 -2.62
C TYR A 73 17.56 -0.23 -2.92
N ILE A 74 17.46 0.62 -1.91
CA ILE A 74 17.43 2.09 -2.04
C ILE A 74 18.72 2.58 -2.72
N ASP A 75 19.88 2.08 -2.30
CA ASP A 75 21.18 2.46 -2.87
C ASP A 75 21.44 1.88 -4.28
N SER A 76 20.52 1.08 -4.83
CA SER A 76 20.70 0.41 -6.12
C SER A 76 20.20 1.26 -7.28
N ASP A 77 21.09 1.67 -8.19
CA ASP A 77 20.78 2.45 -9.40
C ASP A 77 19.66 1.88 -10.31
N SER A 78 19.32 0.59 -10.17
CA SER A 78 18.28 -0.10 -10.95
C SER A 78 16.91 -0.13 -10.28
N TYR A 79 16.80 0.29 -9.02
CA TYR A 79 15.56 0.38 -8.28
C TYR A 79 15.09 1.83 -8.28
N SER A 80 13.81 2.06 -8.60
CA SER A 80 13.25 3.40 -8.74
C SER A 80 11.86 3.55 -8.16
N TYR A 81 11.33 2.52 -7.52
CA TYR A 81 9.96 2.55 -7.02
C TYR A 81 9.82 3.53 -5.85
N ASP A 82 10.74 3.45 -4.90
CA ASP A 82 10.87 4.36 -3.76
C ASP A 82 11.10 5.80 -4.21
N ASP A 83 12.01 6.01 -5.16
CA ASP A 83 12.24 7.31 -5.81
C ASP A 83 10.93 7.92 -6.36
N ASN A 84 10.14 7.11 -7.07
CA ASN A 84 8.88 7.57 -7.65
C ASN A 84 7.85 7.90 -6.56
N VAL A 85 7.68 7.03 -5.56
CA VAL A 85 6.77 7.29 -4.43
C VAL A 85 7.19 8.56 -3.71
N LEU A 86 8.48 8.76 -3.47
CA LEU A 86 9.01 9.95 -2.82
C LEU A 86 8.77 11.22 -3.66
N ASP A 87 8.91 11.15 -4.98
CA ASP A 87 8.61 12.28 -5.86
C ASP A 87 7.11 12.64 -5.84
N TYR A 88 6.23 11.64 -5.86
CA TYR A 88 4.80 11.87 -5.69
C TYR A 88 4.49 12.45 -4.30
N PHE A 89 5.16 11.96 -3.26
CA PHE A 89 5.00 12.48 -1.90
C PHE A 89 5.41 13.95 -1.81
N LYS A 90 6.54 14.33 -2.42
CA LYS A 90 6.97 15.72 -2.54
C LYS A 90 5.96 16.57 -3.31
N TYR A 91 5.28 16.01 -4.32
CA TYR A 91 4.25 16.71 -5.08
C TYR A 91 2.99 16.96 -4.23
N PHE A 92 2.47 15.92 -3.57
CA PHE A 92 1.27 16.02 -2.73
C PHE A 92 1.49 16.79 -1.43
N THR A 93 2.73 16.97 -0.98
CA THR A 93 3.09 17.88 0.12
C THR A 93 3.41 19.31 -0.33
N GLY A 94 3.36 19.60 -1.64
CA GLY A 94 3.65 20.93 -2.20
C GLY A 94 5.11 21.34 -2.20
N LYS A 95 6.03 20.38 -2.05
CA LYS A 95 7.49 20.59 -2.11
C LYS A 95 7.99 20.69 -3.54
N THR A 96 7.29 20.05 -4.48
CA THR A 96 7.43 20.27 -5.93
C THR A 96 6.09 20.58 -6.55
N ASP A 97 6.10 21.38 -7.62
CA ASP A 97 4.90 21.68 -8.38
C ASP A 97 4.61 20.70 -9.51
N ASN A 98 5.59 19.88 -9.88
CA ASN A 98 5.46 18.89 -10.94
C ASN A 98 5.93 17.54 -10.42
N PRO A 99 5.11 16.47 -10.52
CA PRO A 99 5.59 15.12 -10.27
C PRO A 99 6.58 14.74 -11.38
N LYS A 100 7.57 13.89 -11.09
CA LYS A 100 8.34 13.29 -12.19
C LYS A 100 7.36 12.45 -13.02
N SER A 101 7.26 12.74 -14.32
CA SER A 101 6.53 11.87 -15.25
C SER A 101 7.38 10.65 -15.54
N VAL A 102 7.50 9.76 -14.58
CA VAL A 102 8.11 8.46 -14.87
C VAL A 102 7.04 7.71 -15.63
N ARG A 103 7.23 7.55 -16.95
CA ARG A 103 6.50 6.52 -17.70
C ARG A 103 6.64 5.26 -16.88
N SER A 104 5.55 4.80 -16.28
CA SER A 104 5.59 3.51 -15.62
C SER A 104 6.03 2.48 -16.68
N PHE A 105 6.75 1.47 -16.25
CA PHE A 105 7.20 0.35 -17.09
C PHE A 105 6.01 -0.52 -17.57
N TYR A 106 4.88 0.08 -17.96
CA TYR A 106 3.83 -0.58 -18.72
C TYR A 106 4.27 -0.71 -20.19
N GLU A 107 5.27 -1.56 -20.42
CA GLU A 107 5.25 -2.36 -21.64
C GLU A 107 4.05 -3.31 -21.51
N ASP A 108 2.99 -3.06 -22.29
CA ASP A 108 1.97 -3.93 -22.93
C ASP A 108 1.71 -5.40 -22.50
N SER A 109 2.50 -6.04 -21.65
CA SER A 109 2.35 -7.44 -21.30
C SER A 109 1.46 -7.61 -20.08
N ASN A 110 0.31 -8.28 -20.27
CA ASN A 110 -0.55 -8.93 -19.26
C ASN A 110 -1.89 -8.24 -18.94
N ARG A 111 -2.45 -7.46 -19.87
CA ARG A 111 -3.91 -7.23 -19.86
C ARG A 111 -4.59 -8.54 -20.26
N ILE A 112 -5.39 -9.07 -19.34
CA ILE A 112 -5.98 -10.40 -19.45
C ILE A 112 -7.49 -10.17 -19.45
N PRO A 113 -8.16 -10.30 -20.61
CA PRO A 113 -9.58 -9.98 -20.76
C PRO A 113 -10.47 -10.67 -19.71
N GLU A 114 -10.11 -11.87 -19.29
CA GLU A 114 -10.78 -12.62 -18.22
C GLU A 114 -10.76 -11.86 -16.88
N LEU A 115 -9.63 -11.25 -16.51
CA LEU A 115 -9.51 -10.43 -15.30
C LEU A 115 -10.28 -9.12 -15.45
N THR A 116 -10.17 -8.45 -16.61
CA THR A 116 -10.94 -7.22 -16.88
C THR A 116 -12.45 -7.51 -16.74
N ASN A 117 -12.94 -8.60 -17.32
CA ASN A 117 -14.36 -8.99 -17.22
C ASN A 117 -14.77 -9.37 -15.80
N TYR A 118 -13.91 -10.06 -15.05
CA TYR A 118 -14.16 -10.38 -13.65
C TYR A 118 -14.38 -9.13 -12.79
N ILE A 119 -13.48 -8.16 -12.91
CA ILE A 119 -13.56 -6.89 -12.18
C ILE A 119 -14.81 -6.11 -12.59
N LYS A 120 -15.13 -6.03 -13.89
CA LYS A 120 -16.36 -5.38 -14.37
C LYS A 120 -17.60 -6.03 -13.78
N ASN A 121 -17.70 -7.35 -13.84
CA ASN A 121 -18.85 -8.07 -13.32
C ASN A 121 -19.07 -7.83 -11.82
N ILE A 122 -18.00 -7.70 -11.03
CA ILE A 122 -18.13 -7.37 -9.62
C ILE A 122 -18.63 -5.94 -9.47
N THR A 123 -17.89 -4.98 -10.01
CA THR A 123 -18.13 -3.54 -9.79
C THR A 123 -19.48 -3.06 -10.33
N GLU A 124 -19.93 -3.58 -11.47
CA GLU A 124 -21.25 -3.24 -12.04
C GLU A 124 -22.42 -3.90 -11.28
N ASN A 125 -22.20 -5.01 -10.58
CA ASN A 125 -23.24 -5.63 -9.75
C ASN A 125 -23.42 -4.91 -8.41
N GLU A 126 -22.39 -4.20 -7.96
CA GLU A 126 -22.38 -3.43 -6.71
C GLU A 126 -22.69 -1.94 -6.92
N GLU A 127 -23.02 -1.52 -8.16
CA GLU A 127 -23.40 -0.13 -8.47
C GLU A 127 -24.63 0.28 -7.65
N ASP A 128 -24.44 1.19 -6.68
CA ASP A 128 -25.56 1.87 -6.05
C ASP A 128 -26.11 2.91 -7.04
N ASN A 129 -27.43 2.92 -7.25
CA ASN A 129 -28.09 3.87 -8.16
C ASN A 129 -28.26 5.25 -7.50
N SER A 130 -27.31 5.64 -6.64
CA SER A 130 -27.23 7.01 -6.15
C SER A 130 -26.97 7.95 -7.33
N ASP A 131 -27.60 9.13 -7.34
CA ASP A 131 -27.39 10.15 -8.39
C ASP A 131 -25.97 10.80 -8.30
N THR A 132 -24.96 10.04 -7.89
CA THR A 132 -23.58 10.45 -7.68
C THR A 132 -22.71 10.14 -8.90
N ASN A 133 -21.41 10.36 -8.74
CA ASN A 133 -20.40 10.08 -9.75
C ASN A 133 -20.26 8.57 -9.95
N PHE A 134 -20.65 8.07 -11.13
CA PHE A 134 -20.62 6.64 -11.44
C PHE A 134 -19.26 5.96 -11.18
N LEU A 135 -18.13 6.68 -11.31
CA LEU A 135 -16.81 6.11 -11.06
C LEU A 135 -16.59 5.86 -9.56
N ILE A 136 -17.23 6.66 -8.69
CA ILE A 136 -17.27 6.39 -7.26
C ILE A 136 -18.22 5.22 -7.00
N ASP A 137 -19.44 5.28 -7.54
CA ASP A 137 -20.51 4.32 -7.22
C ASP A 137 -20.14 2.87 -7.54
N LEU A 138 -19.40 2.64 -8.63
CA LEU A 138 -18.93 1.30 -9.03
C LEU A 138 -17.88 0.69 -8.08
N TYR A 139 -17.21 1.51 -7.25
CA TYR A 139 -16.07 1.08 -6.44
C TYR A 139 -16.17 1.51 -4.96
N ASP A 140 -17.27 2.15 -4.54
CA ASP A 140 -17.54 2.55 -3.14
C ASP A 140 -18.53 1.61 -2.45
N PHE A 141 -18.49 0.32 -2.79
CA PHE A 141 -19.32 -0.68 -2.13
C PHE A 141 -18.77 -1.07 -0.76
N ASP A 142 -19.67 -1.54 0.09
CA ASP A 142 -19.39 -1.84 1.48
C ASP A 142 -18.37 -2.97 1.65
N ILE A 143 -17.56 -2.82 2.69
CA ILE A 143 -16.68 -3.87 3.18
C ILE A 143 -17.23 -4.40 4.51
N PRO A 144 -16.93 -5.64 4.91
CA PRO A 144 -17.39 -6.20 6.17
C PRO A 144 -17.15 -5.24 7.34
N GLU A 145 -18.21 -4.96 8.11
CA GLU A 145 -18.13 -4.08 9.26
C GLU A 145 -17.17 -4.66 10.31
N HIS A 146 -16.04 -4.01 10.48
CA HIS A 146 -15.27 -4.07 11.73
C HIS A 146 -15.56 -2.81 12.52
N ASN A 147 -15.58 -2.94 13.84
CA ASN A 147 -15.98 -1.86 14.74
C ASN A 147 -14.86 -0.80 14.82
N TYR A 148 -14.77 0.00 13.76
CA TYR A 148 -13.82 1.08 13.60
C TYR A 148 -14.37 2.30 14.33
N ASN A 149 -14.03 2.45 15.62
CA ASN A 149 -14.28 3.70 16.32
C ASN A 149 -13.37 4.78 15.73
N ASN A 150 -13.90 5.52 14.75
CA ASN A 150 -13.29 6.74 14.26
C ASN A 150 -13.80 7.89 15.12
N ASP A 151 -13.09 8.17 16.22
CA ASP A 151 -13.22 9.49 16.83
C ASP A 151 -12.60 10.49 15.84
N ASP A 152 -13.39 11.46 15.36
CA ASP A 152 -12.98 12.48 14.39
C ASP A 152 -11.76 13.26 14.91
N LEU A 153 -10.56 12.81 14.55
CA LEU A 153 -9.36 13.59 14.73
C LEU A 153 -9.34 14.67 13.65
N GLU A 154 -9.18 15.92 14.07
CA GLU A 154 -9.05 17.06 13.16
C GLU A 154 -7.69 16.99 12.47
N ILE A 155 -7.61 16.21 11.40
CA ILE A 155 -6.40 16.10 10.57
C ILE A 155 -6.24 17.43 9.82
N TYR A 156 -5.18 18.18 10.12
CA TYR A 156 -4.81 19.40 9.39
C TYR A 156 -4.20 19.05 8.02
N VAL A 157 -5.00 18.40 7.17
CA VAL A 157 -4.70 18.19 5.76
C VAL A 157 -5.58 19.13 4.95
N ASN A 158 -4.94 19.95 4.12
CA ASN A 158 -5.64 20.86 3.24
C ASN A 158 -6.30 20.04 2.10
N GLU A 159 -7.56 19.66 2.34
CA GLU A 159 -8.34 18.82 1.43
C GLU A 159 -8.37 19.42 0.02
N ASP A 160 -8.72 20.70 -0.12
CA ASP A 160 -8.82 21.35 -1.43
C ASP A 160 -7.48 21.40 -2.17
N PHE A 161 -6.36 21.56 -1.45
CA PHE A 161 -5.03 21.49 -2.06
C PHE A 161 -4.73 20.11 -2.64
N LEU A 162 -5.00 19.03 -1.90
CA LEU A 162 -4.79 17.66 -2.39
C LEU A 162 -5.76 17.31 -3.51
N VAL A 163 -7.01 17.74 -3.44
CA VAL A 163 -8.00 17.54 -4.51
C VAL A 163 -7.51 18.13 -5.83
N GLU A 164 -7.04 19.38 -5.81
CA GLU A 164 -6.49 20.02 -7.00
C GLU A 164 -5.23 19.31 -7.52
N ARG A 165 -4.36 18.84 -6.62
CA ARG A 165 -3.15 18.07 -7.01
C ARG A 165 -3.51 16.74 -7.67
N ILE A 166 -4.45 15.97 -7.12
CA ILE A 166 -4.89 14.69 -7.72
C ILE A 166 -5.59 14.94 -9.06
N LYS A 167 -6.52 15.90 -9.12
CA LYS A 167 -7.22 16.28 -10.35
C LYS A 167 -6.22 16.66 -11.45
N TYR A 168 -5.26 17.52 -11.13
CA TYR A 168 -4.23 17.93 -12.07
C TYR A 168 -3.35 16.75 -12.51
N PHE A 169 -2.99 15.86 -11.59
CA PHE A 169 -2.25 14.64 -11.89
C PHE A 169 -2.99 13.75 -12.89
N ILE A 170 -4.24 13.39 -12.60
CA ILE A 170 -5.06 12.53 -13.45
C ILE A 170 -5.18 13.15 -14.85
N MET A 171 -5.51 14.43 -14.93
CA MET A 171 -5.77 15.10 -16.22
C MET A 171 -4.52 15.37 -17.07
N ASN A 172 -3.31 15.40 -16.50
CA ASN A 172 -2.11 15.87 -17.21
C ASN A 172 -0.93 14.90 -17.21
N TYR A 173 -0.90 13.93 -16.30
CA TYR A 173 0.26 13.05 -16.10
C TYR A 173 -0.12 11.56 -16.11
N SER A 174 -1.41 11.24 -16.18
CA SER A 174 -1.89 9.86 -16.06
C SER A 174 -2.45 9.31 -17.37
N PHE A 175 -1.56 9.01 -18.32
CA PHE A 175 -1.97 8.30 -19.54
C PHE A 175 -2.58 6.92 -19.20
N GLU A 176 -2.05 6.28 -18.16
CA GLU A 176 -2.50 4.99 -17.64
C GLU A 176 -3.94 5.05 -17.13
N PHE A 177 -4.35 6.12 -16.43
CA PHE A 177 -5.74 6.29 -16.00
C PHE A 177 -6.68 6.35 -17.20
N ASP A 178 -6.35 7.17 -18.19
CA ASP A 178 -7.15 7.29 -19.41
C ASP A 178 -7.25 5.95 -20.13
N THR A 179 -6.14 5.21 -20.22
CA THR A 179 -6.11 3.93 -20.92
C THR A 179 -6.96 2.86 -20.22
N TRP A 180 -6.93 2.81 -18.88
CA TRP A 180 -7.83 1.94 -18.13
C TRP A 180 -9.28 2.39 -18.25
N PHE A 181 -9.55 3.69 -18.16
CA PHE A 181 -10.89 4.24 -18.28
C PHE A 181 -11.52 3.90 -19.64
N GLU A 182 -10.78 4.05 -20.74
CA GLU A 182 -11.25 3.71 -22.09
C GLU A 182 -11.53 2.21 -22.24
N GLU A 183 -10.72 1.35 -21.61
CA GLU A 183 -10.95 -0.10 -21.62
C GLU A 183 -12.21 -0.50 -20.83
N TYR A 184 -12.42 0.13 -19.67
CA TYR A 184 -13.57 -0.17 -18.84
C TYR A 184 -14.86 0.44 -19.41
N TYR A 185 -14.79 1.68 -19.87
CA TYR A 185 -15.93 2.52 -20.21
C TYR A 185 -15.78 3.23 -21.57
N PRO A 186 -15.66 2.48 -22.69
CA PRO A 186 -15.36 3.05 -24.02
C PRO A 186 -16.43 4.02 -24.55
N THR A 187 -17.61 4.04 -23.95
CA THR A 187 -18.73 4.91 -24.33
C THR A 187 -18.95 6.09 -23.37
N LYS A 188 -18.21 6.14 -22.26
CA LYS A 188 -18.27 7.24 -21.28
C LYS A 188 -17.15 8.24 -21.56
N THR A 189 -17.29 9.44 -21.01
CA THR A 189 -16.29 10.50 -21.14
C THR A 189 -15.95 11.07 -19.77
N ILE A 190 -14.67 11.32 -19.55
CA ILE A 190 -14.17 12.03 -18.38
C ILE A 190 -14.40 13.53 -18.59
N ASN A 191 -14.86 14.22 -17.56
CA ASN A 191 -14.92 15.68 -17.52
C ASN A 191 -14.39 16.20 -16.18
N ASP A 192 -14.07 17.49 -16.14
CA ASP A 192 -13.46 18.13 -14.96
C ASP A 192 -14.28 17.96 -13.67
N SER A 193 -15.62 18.03 -13.76
CA SER A 193 -16.50 17.88 -12.60
C SER A 193 -16.43 16.48 -12.02
N LEU A 194 -16.44 15.47 -12.90
CA LEU A 194 -16.32 14.07 -12.53
C LEU A 194 -14.97 13.79 -11.85
N ILE A 195 -13.86 14.28 -12.40
CA ILE A 195 -12.54 14.07 -11.79
C ILE A 195 -12.40 14.83 -10.47
N GLU A 196 -12.97 16.02 -10.35
CA GLU A 196 -12.93 16.79 -9.10
C GLU A 196 -13.68 16.08 -7.96
N GLU A 197 -14.88 15.57 -8.23
CA GLU A 197 -15.65 14.78 -7.27
C GLU A 197 -14.92 13.50 -6.88
N TYR A 198 -14.35 12.80 -7.87
CA TYR A 198 -13.57 11.59 -7.64
C TYR A 198 -12.29 11.86 -6.83
N ALA A 199 -11.54 12.92 -7.15
CA ALA A 199 -10.36 13.33 -6.38
C ALA A 199 -10.72 13.68 -4.94
N ARG A 200 -11.83 14.40 -4.72
CA ARG A 200 -12.34 14.69 -3.36
C ARG A 200 -12.71 13.45 -2.59
N TYR A 201 -13.34 12.49 -3.26
CA TYR A 201 -13.62 11.19 -2.69
C TYR A 201 -12.35 10.47 -2.23
N LEU A 202 -11.32 10.38 -3.09
CA LEU A 202 -10.04 9.73 -2.76
C LEU A 202 -9.33 10.37 -1.57
N VAL A 203 -9.28 11.71 -1.49
CA VAL A 203 -8.66 12.42 -0.36
C VAL A 203 -9.40 12.11 0.95
N ARG A 204 -10.73 12.14 0.93
CA ARG A 204 -11.54 11.83 2.12
C ARG A 204 -11.36 10.38 2.54
N LEU A 205 -11.34 9.47 1.57
CA LEU A 205 -11.12 8.06 1.81
C LEU A 205 -9.76 7.80 2.49
N ALA A 206 -8.69 8.41 1.98
CA ALA A 206 -7.37 8.32 2.60
C ALA A 206 -7.39 8.86 4.04
N LYS A 207 -8.04 10.01 4.28
CA LYS A 207 -8.21 10.60 5.62
C LYS A 207 -9.00 9.69 6.59
N THR A 208 -9.98 8.93 6.10
CA THR A 208 -10.80 8.04 6.94
C THR A 208 -9.95 6.99 7.64
N TYR A 209 -8.94 6.44 6.96
CA TYR A 209 -8.13 5.35 7.51
C TYR A 209 -6.80 5.83 8.08
N THR A 210 -6.18 6.85 7.49
CA THR A 210 -4.93 7.42 8.01
C THR A 210 -5.18 8.30 9.22
N ARG A 211 -4.24 8.32 10.18
CA ARG A 211 -4.37 9.10 11.42
C ARG A 211 -5.66 8.81 12.20
N SER A 212 -6.16 7.59 12.12
CA SER A 212 -7.34 7.13 12.86
C SER A 212 -6.93 6.41 14.15
N GLU A 213 -7.83 6.40 15.14
CA GLU A 213 -7.66 5.63 16.39
C GLU A 213 -8.05 4.15 16.23
N ILE A 214 -8.26 3.71 14.98
CA ILE A 214 -8.55 2.32 14.66
C ILE A 214 -7.38 1.46 15.12
N SER A 215 -7.64 0.64 16.13
CA SER A 215 -6.67 -0.28 16.72
C SER A 215 -7.04 -1.72 16.44
N LEU A 216 -6.10 -2.48 15.87
CA LEU A 216 -6.29 -3.87 15.49
C LEU A 216 -5.35 -4.75 16.31
N ASN A 217 -5.93 -5.69 17.04
CA ASN A 217 -5.17 -6.69 17.78
C ASN A 217 -4.88 -7.88 16.88
N ARG A 218 -3.64 -8.36 16.93
CA ARG A 218 -3.24 -9.57 16.22
C ARG A 218 -4.00 -10.78 16.76
N LEU A 219 -4.77 -11.43 15.89
CA LEU A 219 -5.65 -12.54 16.22
C LEU A 219 -4.90 -13.87 16.39
N ILE A 220 -3.74 -13.99 15.75
CA ILE A 220 -2.93 -15.23 15.72
C ILE A 220 -1.50 -14.93 16.13
N SER A 221 -0.93 -15.75 17.02
CA SER A 221 0.47 -15.63 17.43
C SER A 221 1.43 -15.95 16.28
N THR A 222 2.50 -15.15 16.15
CA THR A 222 3.63 -15.42 15.26
C THR A 222 4.92 -14.91 15.88
N THR A 223 6.04 -15.50 15.46
CA THR A 223 7.40 -15.06 15.82
C THR A 223 7.95 -14.01 14.86
N SER A 224 7.23 -13.67 13.79
CA SER A 224 7.67 -12.63 12.86
C SER A 224 7.47 -11.25 13.46
N GLU A 225 8.52 -10.44 13.40
CA GLU A 225 8.55 -9.03 13.84
C GLU A 225 7.69 -8.11 12.97
N LEU A 226 7.37 -8.51 11.73
CA LEU A 226 6.51 -7.73 10.83
C LEU A 226 5.06 -7.63 11.33
N TYR A 227 4.62 -8.57 12.16
CA TYR A 227 3.23 -8.63 12.61
C TYR A 227 3.17 -8.31 14.11
N PRO A 228 3.20 -7.03 14.52
CA PRO A 228 3.13 -6.66 15.93
C PRO A 228 1.81 -7.11 16.58
N SER A 229 1.80 -7.26 17.89
CA SER A 229 0.62 -7.71 18.66
C SER A 229 -0.57 -6.75 18.54
N ASN A 230 -0.31 -5.47 18.31
CA ASN A 230 -1.29 -4.43 18.11
C ASN A 230 -0.76 -3.44 17.06
N ILE A 231 -1.64 -2.95 16.20
CA ILE A 231 -1.39 -1.81 15.32
C ILE A 231 -2.48 -0.76 15.56
N THR A 232 -2.11 0.51 15.50
CA THR A 232 -3.05 1.63 15.46
C THR A 232 -2.80 2.38 14.15
N LEU A 233 -3.86 2.66 13.40
CA LEU A 233 -3.78 3.27 12.07
C LEU A 233 -3.53 4.79 12.12
N LYS A 234 -2.48 5.21 12.83
CA LYS A 234 -2.26 6.61 13.22
C LYS A 234 -1.06 7.31 12.60
N ASN A 235 -0.03 6.56 12.19
CA ASN A 235 1.29 7.10 11.86
C ASN A 235 1.43 7.43 10.37
N ILE A 236 0.69 6.73 9.51
CA ILE A 236 0.79 6.93 8.06
C ILE A 236 0.18 8.27 7.65
N PRO A 237 0.92 9.16 6.96
CA PRO A 237 0.39 10.42 6.46
C PRO A 237 -0.51 10.20 5.24
N VAL A 238 -1.54 11.06 5.10
CA VAL A 238 -2.50 11.01 3.98
C VAL A 238 -1.78 11.04 2.62
N GLU A 239 -0.76 11.89 2.51
CA GLU A 239 0.01 12.08 1.29
C GLU A 239 0.73 10.81 0.85
N LEU A 240 1.21 9.97 1.78
CA LEU A 240 1.91 8.72 1.44
C LEU A 240 0.96 7.70 0.81
N ILE A 241 -0.26 7.55 1.36
CA ILE A 241 -1.28 6.70 0.76
C ILE A 241 -1.60 7.18 -0.67
N ILE A 242 -1.81 8.48 -0.86
CA ILE A 242 -2.08 9.08 -2.18
C ILE A 242 -0.89 8.88 -3.13
N SER A 243 0.35 8.97 -2.64
CA SER A 243 1.55 8.69 -3.45
C SER A 243 1.63 7.24 -3.91
N ILE A 244 1.24 6.29 -3.06
CA ILE A 244 1.15 4.88 -3.42
C ILE A 244 0.04 4.68 -4.46
N MET A 245 -1.12 5.35 -4.32
CA MET A 245 -2.17 5.30 -5.35
C MET A 245 -1.69 5.81 -6.71
N ALA A 246 -0.95 6.93 -6.72
CA ALA A 246 -0.37 7.50 -7.93
C ALA A 246 0.63 6.52 -8.58
N GLN A 247 1.48 5.89 -7.78
CA GLN A 247 2.50 4.96 -8.25
C GLN A 247 1.92 3.64 -8.78
N GLU A 248 0.92 3.09 -8.09
CA GLU A 248 0.43 1.74 -8.38
C GLU A 248 -0.64 1.73 -9.47
N SER A 249 -1.68 2.56 -9.32
CA SER A 249 -2.86 2.55 -10.20
C SER A 249 -3.00 3.78 -11.08
N HIS A 250 -2.15 4.80 -10.85
CA HIS A 250 -2.35 6.15 -11.35
C HIS A 250 -3.79 6.65 -11.09
N PHE A 251 -4.32 6.28 -9.90
CA PHE A 251 -5.66 6.57 -9.41
C PHE A 251 -6.83 5.84 -10.07
N PHE A 252 -6.61 4.84 -10.94
CA PHE A 252 -7.72 4.09 -11.52
C PHE A 252 -8.10 2.88 -10.63
N PRO A 253 -9.32 2.81 -10.07
CA PRO A 253 -9.66 1.82 -9.04
C PRO A 253 -9.90 0.41 -9.59
N GLY A 254 -10.09 0.27 -10.90
CA GLY A 254 -10.18 -1.04 -11.56
C GLY A 254 -8.85 -1.59 -12.09
N SER A 255 -7.73 -0.91 -11.85
CA SER A 255 -6.45 -1.34 -12.39
C SER A 255 -5.99 -2.64 -11.73
N TYR A 256 -5.22 -3.42 -12.48
CA TYR A 256 -4.64 -4.65 -11.98
C TYR A 256 -3.32 -4.98 -12.63
N ARG A 257 -2.52 -5.80 -11.93
CA ARG A 257 -1.32 -6.43 -12.47
C ARG A 257 -1.28 -7.89 -12.05
N GLY A 258 -1.10 -8.78 -13.03
CA GLY A 258 -0.82 -10.19 -12.82
C GLY A 258 0.66 -10.49 -13.00
N GLU A 259 1.23 -11.30 -12.11
CA GLU A 259 2.57 -11.84 -12.30
C GLU A 259 2.49 -13.21 -12.95
N VAL A 260 3.15 -13.31 -14.10
CA VAL A 260 3.13 -14.50 -14.94
C VAL A 260 4.37 -15.34 -14.65
N ASP A 261 4.17 -16.62 -14.38
CA ASP A 261 5.24 -17.58 -14.15
C ASP A 261 5.90 -18.03 -15.48
N SER A 262 6.90 -18.90 -15.36
CA SER A 262 7.60 -19.46 -16.53
C SER A 262 6.72 -20.33 -17.44
N ASN A 263 5.52 -20.71 -17.00
CA ASN A 263 4.55 -21.50 -17.74
C ASN A 263 3.42 -20.64 -18.33
N GLU A 264 3.58 -19.31 -18.34
CA GLU A 264 2.56 -18.36 -18.80
C GLU A 264 1.26 -18.36 -17.98
N ARG A 265 1.32 -18.84 -16.72
CA ARG A 265 0.19 -18.78 -15.78
C ARG A 265 0.32 -17.57 -14.86
N ILE A 266 -0.80 -16.93 -14.56
CA ILE A 266 -0.86 -15.88 -13.54
C ILE A 266 -0.91 -16.54 -12.16
N GLN A 267 0.13 -16.35 -11.36
CA GLN A 267 0.20 -16.92 -10.00
C GLN A 267 -0.25 -15.92 -8.94
N THR A 268 0.03 -14.64 -9.16
CA THR A 268 -0.35 -13.58 -8.23
C THR A 268 -1.02 -12.45 -8.98
N ILE A 269 -1.95 -11.79 -8.31
CA ILE A 269 -2.65 -10.63 -8.85
C ILE A 269 -2.62 -9.53 -7.81
N SER A 270 -2.52 -8.30 -8.27
CA SER A 270 -2.73 -7.11 -7.46
C SER A 270 -3.84 -6.28 -8.10
N PHE A 271 -4.73 -5.75 -7.27
CA PHE A 271 -5.90 -4.97 -7.72
C PHE A 271 -5.98 -3.61 -7.05
N GLY A 272 -6.68 -2.70 -7.71
CA GLY A 272 -7.20 -1.49 -7.12
C GLY A 272 -6.16 -0.41 -6.94
N LEU A 273 -6.54 0.63 -6.21
CA LEU A 273 -5.78 1.87 -6.12
C LEU A 273 -4.31 1.68 -5.68
N THR A 274 -4.05 0.77 -4.74
CA THR A 274 -2.74 0.53 -4.13
C THR A 274 -2.13 -0.80 -4.54
N HIS A 275 -2.75 -1.54 -5.46
CA HIS A 275 -2.27 -2.84 -5.95
C HIS A 275 -1.87 -3.81 -4.82
N PHE A 276 -2.79 -4.07 -3.89
CA PHE A 276 -2.53 -5.02 -2.82
C PHE A 276 -2.46 -6.46 -3.37
N LEU A 277 -1.35 -7.16 -3.09
CA LEU A 277 -1.05 -8.46 -3.70
C LEU A 277 -1.83 -9.61 -3.04
N LEU A 278 -2.45 -10.43 -3.89
CA LEU A 278 -3.10 -11.70 -3.55
C LEU A 278 -2.56 -12.85 -4.41
N ASP A 279 -2.77 -14.07 -3.92
CA ASP A 279 -2.64 -15.26 -4.73
C ASP A 279 -3.83 -15.36 -5.70
N ALA A 280 -3.57 -15.64 -6.97
CA ALA A 280 -4.60 -15.73 -8.00
C ALA A 280 -5.67 -16.80 -7.71
N ASP A 281 -5.35 -17.85 -6.95
CA ASP A 281 -6.27 -18.92 -6.51
C ASP A 281 -7.31 -18.51 -5.45
N PHE A 282 -7.23 -17.27 -4.97
CA PHE A 282 -8.29 -16.67 -4.15
C PHE A 282 -9.40 -16.10 -5.01
N THR A 283 -9.09 -15.66 -6.23
CA THR A 283 -10.13 -15.20 -7.16
C THR A 283 -11.02 -16.36 -7.60
N PHE A 284 -12.28 -16.06 -7.94
CA PHE A 284 -13.15 -17.04 -8.59
C PHE A 284 -12.51 -17.66 -9.85
N LEU A 285 -11.62 -16.92 -10.52
CA LEU A 285 -10.96 -17.35 -11.75
C LEU A 285 -9.88 -18.42 -11.53
N GLY A 286 -9.26 -18.50 -10.36
CA GLY A 286 -8.17 -19.45 -10.11
C GLY A 286 -8.60 -20.93 -10.21
N GLY A 287 -9.87 -21.22 -9.89
CA GLY A 287 -10.45 -22.55 -10.05
C GLY A 287 -11.08 -22.83 -11.41
N GLU A 288 -11.31 -21.80 -12.24
CA GLU A 288 -12.12 -21.87 -13.47
C GLU A 288 -11.29 -21.65 -14.75
N SER A 289 -10.19 -20.91 -14.66
CA SER A 289 -9.35 -20.57 -15.80
C SER A 289 -8.16 -21.51 -15.95
N GLY A 290 -7.82 -21.86 -17.20
CA GLY A 290 -6.62 -22.63 -17.50
C GLY A 290 -5.31 -21.86 -17.36
N ILE A 291 -5.38 -20.52 -17.23
CA ILE A 291 -4.23 -19.60 -17.23
C ILE A 291 -4.09 -18.79 -15.93
N ILE A 292 -5.03 -18.90 -15.00
CA ILE A 292 -5.04 -18.14 -13.72
C ILE A 292 -4.99 -19.13 -12.57
N GLY A 293 -4.13 -18.86 -11.58
CA GLY A 293 -3.88 -19.73 -10.43
C GLY A 293 -3.10 -20.99 -10.79
N ASP A 294 -2.77 -21.81 -9.82
CA ASP A 294 -2.24 -23.17 -10.00
C ASP A 294 -2.96 -24.22 -9.13
N ASN A 295 -4.07 -23.83 -8.50
CA ASN A 295 -4.82 -24.57 -7.50
C ASN A 295 -4.07 -24.81 -6.19
N ASN A 296 -3.03 -24.02 -5.91
CA ASN A 296 -2.27 -24.08 -4.67
C ASN A 296 -2.20 -22.70 -4.02
N ARG A 297 -3.14 -22.46 -3.10
CA ARG A 297 -3.22 -21.22 -2.31
C ARG A 297 -1.99 -21.00 -1.43
N GLU A 298 -1.20 -20.01 -1.79
CA GLU A 298 -0.09 -19.44 -1.02
C GLU A 298 -0.53 -18.19 -0.24
N SER A 299 0.29 -17.79 0.73
CA SER A 299 -0.04 -16.69 1.65
C SER A 299 0.72 -15.41 1.33
N TYR A 300 0.14 -14.58 0.46
CA TYR A 300 0.59 -13.20 0.16
C TYR A 300 -0.02 -12.16 1.11
N ASN A 301 0.29 -10.88 0.89
CA ASN A 301 -0.08 -9.77 1.76
C ASN A 301 -1.58 -9.77 2.12
N PHE A 302 -2.48 -9.96 1.15
CA PHE A 302 -3.92 -10.04 1.39
C PHE A 302 -4.24 -11.11 2.45
N ASN A 303 -3.83 -12.35 2.22
CA ASN A 303 -4.12 -13.47 3.10
C ASN A 303 -3.51 -13.27 4.49
N GLN A 304 -2.30 -12.72 4.57
CA GLN A 304 -1.62 -12.49 5.83
C GLN A 304 -2.29 -11.40 6.66
N VAL A 305 -2.64 -10.25 6.06
CA VAL A 305 -3.35 -9.17 6.76
C VAL A 305 -4.73 -9.66 7.19
N SER A 306 -5.46 -10.33 6.30
CA SER A 306 -6.78 -10.88 6.60
C SER A 306 -6.72 -11.86 7.77
N LYS A 307 -5.73 -12.76 7.77
CA LYS A 307 -5.48 -13.75 8.81
C LYS A 307 -5.13 -13.12 10.16
N PHE A 308 -4.17 -12.20 10.16
CA PHE A 308 -3.61 -11.70 11.41
C PHE A 308 -4.47 -10.61 12.06
N TYR A 309 -5.22 -9.82 11.29
CA TYR A 309 -5.92 -8.65 11.84
C TYR A 309 -7.41 -8.58 11.51
N LEU A 310 -7.88 -9.25 10.44
CA LEU A 310 -9.27 -9.07 9.97
C LEU A 310 -10.16 -10.31 10.15
N GLY A 311 -9.61 -11.43 10.62
CA GLY A 311 -10.37 -12.60 11.07
C GLY A 311 -10.62 -13.67 10.01
N ASN A 312 -9.91 -13.62 8.87
CA ASN A 312 -9.92 -14.75 7.94
C ASN A 312 -9.13 -15.94 8.48
N ASN A 313 -9.46 -17.15 8.01
CA ASN A 313 -8.65 -18.33 8.21
C ASN A 313 -7.58 -18.48 7.11
N ASP A 314 -6.53 -19.28 7.37
CA ASP A 314 -5.32 -19.43 6.53
C ASP A 314 -5.57 -19.68 5.03
N LEU A 315 -6.73 -20.22 4.66
CA LEU A 315 -7.04 -20.64 3.29
C LEU A 315 -8.50 -20.34 2.89
N GLU A 316 -9.25 -19.57 3.69
CA GLU A 316 -10.66 -19.30 3.45
C GLU A 316 -10.98 -17.81 3.63
N GLU A 317 -11.78 -17.30 2.70
CA GLU A 317 -12.32 -15.93 2.71
C GLU A 317 -13.67 -15.93 3.41
N ASN A 318 -13.64 -16.09 4.74
CA ASN A 318 -14.85 -16.19 5.55
C ASN A 318 -15.40 -14.84 6.03
N ILE A 319 -14.58 -13.78 5.99
CA ILE A 319 -14.99 -12.42 6.35
C ILE A 319 -14.68 -11.49 5.17
N PHE A 320 -13.41 -11.37 4.81
CA PHE A 320 -12.96 -10.56 3.67
C PHE A 320 -12.58 -11.45 2.49
N ASN A 321 -13.21 -11.25 1.34
CA ASN A 321 -12.86 -11.90 0.08
C ASN A 321 -12.12 -10.94 -0.86
N ASP A 322 -11.48 -11.51 -1.87
CA ASP A 322 -10.67 -10.85 -2.89
C ASP A 322 -11.36 -9.64 -3.51
N TRP A 323 -12.65 -9.76 -3.83
CA TRP A 323 -13.43 -8.68 -4.42
C TRP A 323 -13.57 -7.44 -3.52
N HIS A 324 -13.41 -7.54 -2.19
CA HIS A 324 -13.37 -6.35 -1.33
C HIS A 324 -12.10 -5.52 -1.55
N LEU A 325 -11.03 -6.08 -2.15
CA LEU A 325 -9.89 -5.31 -2.61
C LEU A 325 -10.21 -4.44 -3.82
N LEU A 326 -11.31 -4.73 -4.55
CA LEU A 326 -11.81 -3.86 -5.62
C LEU A 326 -12.60 -2.67 -5.07
N SER A 327 -13.16 -2.78 -3.86
CA SER A 327 -13.68 -1.61 -3.16
C SER A 327 -12.52 -0.69 -2.80
N THR A 328 -12.65 0.58 -3.15
CA THR A 328 -11.66 1.60 -2.77
C THR A 328 -11.46 1.63 -1.25
N LYS A 329 -12.53 1.46 -0.44
CA LYS A 329 -12.45 1.36 1.02
C LYS A 329 -11.58 0.18 1.48
N GLY A 330 -11.83 -1.02 0.93
CA GLY A 330 -11.05 -2.20 1.27
C GLY A 330 -9.59 -2.04 0.87
N ASN A 331 -9.33 -1.56 -0.34
CA ASN A 331 -7.99 -1.38 -0.86
C ASN A 331 -7.15 -0.43 0.02
N VAL A 332 -7.71 0.73 0.40
CA VAL A 332 -7.03 1.70 1.28
C VAL A 332 -6.83 1.14 2.69
N LEU A 333 -7.82 0.46 3.26
CA LEU A 333 -7.71 -0.17 4.57
C LEU A 333 -6.55 -1.18 4.62
N TYR A 334 -6.47 -2.09 3.65
CA TYR A 334 -5.41 -3.11 3.60
C TYR A 334 -4.04 -2.49 3.42
N SER A 335 -3.92 -1.51 2.52
CA SER A 335 -2.67 -0.76 2.33
C SER A 335 -2.22 -0.10 3.63
N ASN A 336 -3.13 0.59 4.31
CA ASN A 336 -2.81 1.31 5.54
C ASN A 336 -2.42 0.36 6.69
N ILE A 337 -3.11 -0.76 6.86
CA ILE A 337 -2.73 -1.81 7.82
C ILE A 337 -1.30 -2.28 7.55
N PHE A 338 -0.97 -2.58 6.28
CA PHE A 338 0.34 -3.09 5.93
C PHE A 338 1.44 -2.05 6.11
N LEU A 339 1.17 -0.79 5.78
CA LEU A 339 2.09 0.32 6.01
C LEU A 339 2.34 0.54 7.51
N GLU A 340 1.32 0.42 8.35
CA GLU A 340 1.48 0.52 9.81
C GLU A 340 2.29 -0.63 10.41
N MET A 341 2.15 -1.84 9.85
CA MET A 341 3.01 -2.98 10.21
C MET A 341 4.47 -2.69 9.86
N ILE A 342 4.73 -2.14 8.67
CA ILE A 342 6.08 -1.72 8.24
C ILE A 342 6.61 -0.61 9.15
N TRP A 343 5.79 0.40 9.44
CA TRP A 343 6.13 1.51 10.33
C TRP A 343 6.50 1.01 11.72
N SER A 344 5.67 0.14 12.30
CA SER A 344 5.90 -0.45 13.62
C SER A 344 7.20 -1.26 13.65
N LYS A 345 7.53 -1.97 12.56
CA LYS A 345 8.76 -2.76 12.49
C LYS A 345 10.01 -1.89 12.43
N PHE A 346 10.00 -0.85 11.59
CA PHE A 346 11.22 -0.11 11.28
C PHE A 346 11.34 1.19 12.07
N ILE A 347 10.26 1.94 12.27
CA ILE A 347 10.32 3.30 12.83
C ILE A 347 10.07 3.30 14.34
N THR A 348 9.07 2.54 14.80
CA THR A 348 8.67 2.46 16.22
C THR A 348 8.68 1.02 16.73
N PRO A 349 9.86 0.35 16.76
CA PRO A 349 9.93 -1.04 17.22
C PRO A 349 9.45 -1.13 18.67
N ASN A 350 8.26 -1.72 18.85
CA ASN A 350 7.71 -2.05 20.16
C ASN A 350 8.61 -3.13 20.79
N PHE A 351 9.33 -2.80 21.86
CA PHE A 351 10.20 -3.71 22.60
C PHE A 351 9.46 -4.58 23.62
#